data_AF-A0A8T0GEW8-F1
#
_entry.id   AF-A0A8T0GEW8-F1
#
_cell.length_a   1.000
_cell.length_b   1.000
_cell.length_c   1.000
_cell.angle_alpha   90.00
_cell.angle_beta   90.00
_cell.angle_gamma   90.00
#
_symmetry.space_group_name_H-M   'P 1'
#
loop_
_entity.id
_entity.type
_entity.pdbx_description
1 polymer ?
#
loop_
_entity_poly.entity_id
_entity_poly.type
_entity_poly.pdbx_seq_one_letter_code
_entity_poly.pdbx_strand_id
1 'polypeptide(L)'
;MYIGPPEILASGSFASRGKKGLDSVEGGDVATGDDLLQWINKRINKRYSLKDKRPGDESDEEVTENQPPTVTTWQWQMPGTLQDVEEATAHAFAHMMDEKRMQSSSRASFIQFINLVERHHPSQRCREGSLKVLHNIAHWWPLRQPPANALKEQQLCGPGLPRGFWEICDGEGRGYSCGLWLLLHSLTVQVEDFESSVAISAINAFVSDFYECDHCHDHFFNATARNSFDSMVTRKDVVLWLWRTHNKVTEVVAQEEFKVKGNSTRKSWPLEKECPACRDSSEDALGWDEDAVYFYLMDFYRPVLRSGNNNNLRSEVVTVEKPVGVPYWAAASIAIASCGFTFATLYMRSYSLKFKYHFCHLSDNYDLFPFYLTPEHHECSRSMSTLIAISKVMYHA
;
A
#
# COMPACT_ATOMS: atom_id res chain seq x y z
N MET A 1 -4.18 46.06 6.57
CA MET A 1 -5.09 46.20 5.41
C MET A 1 -6.01 45.00 5.41
N TYR A 2 -7.31 45.26 5.47
CA TYR A 2 -8.39 44.33 5.68
C TYR A 2 -9.28 44.42 4.45
N ILE A 3 -9.53 43.34 3.71
CA ILE A 3 -10.72 43.19 2.84
C ILE A 3 -11.04 41.69 2.72
N GLY A 4 -12.26 41.30 3.11
CA GLY A 4 -12.85 39.96 2.97
C GLY A 4 -13.54 39.73 1.60
N PRO A 5 -14.32 38.64 1.45
CA PRO A 5 -15.08 38.28 0.23
C PRO A 5 -16.57 38.69 0.35
N PRO A 6 -17.52 38.37 -0.58
CA PRO A 6 -17.51 38.11 -2.04
C PRO A 6 -18.64 38.93 -2.79
N GLU A 7 -18.96 38.51 -4.03
CA GLU A 7 -20.18 38.74 -4.85
C GLU A 7 -20.03 39.62 -6.09
N ILE A 8 -19.86 38.98 -7.26
CA ILE A 8 -20.64 39.30 -8.48
C ILE A 8 -21.00 37.98 -9.17
N LEU A 9 -22.30 37.70 -9.21
CA LEU A 9 -22.94 36.79 -10.17
C LEU A 9 -22.88 37.44 -11.56
N ALA A 10 -22.33 36.74 -12.55
CA ALA A 10 -22.65 36.99 -13.95
C ALA A 10 -22.66 35.67 -14.73
N SER A 11 -23.84 35.37 -15.26
CA SER A 11 -24.14 34.27 -16.17
C SER A 11 -23.33 34.37 -17.47
N GLY A 12 -22.97 33.21 -18.05
CA GLY A 12 -22.81 33.14 -19.51
C GLY A 12 -21.71 32.21 -20.01
N SER A 13 -22.17 31.12 -20.64
CA SER A 13 -21.50 30.32 -21.67
C SER A 13 -20.39 29.34 -21.25
N PHE A 14 -20.82 28.09 -21.12
CA PHE A 14 -19.99 26.90 -21.18
C PHE A 14 -19.24 26.84 -22.52
N ALA A 15 -17.91 26.99 -22.49
CA ALA A 15 -17.02 26.60 -23.57
C ALA A 15 -16.00 25.62 -23.02
N SER A 16 -16.23 24.33 -23.27
CA SER A 16 -15.35 23.24 -22.85
C SER A 16 -14.03 23.26 -23.63
N ARG A 17 -12.89 23.34 -22.93
CA ARG A 17 -11.59 22.94 -23.49
C ARG A 17 -11.21 21.55 -22.96
N GLY A 18 -11.36 20.56 -23.85
CA GLY A 18 -10.54 19.36 -24.04
C GLY A 18 -10.15 18.50 -22.84
N LYS A 19 -10.95 17.47 -22.55
CA LYS A 19 -10.49 16.26 -21.85
C LYS A 19 -9.74 15.38 -22.87
N LYS A 20 -8.49 15.00 -22.61
CA LYS A 20 -7.89 13.77 -23.16
C LYS A 20 -8.18 12.65 -22.16
N GLY A 21 -9.21 11.86 -22.43
CA GLY A 21 -9.60 10.72 -21.62
C GLY A 21 -10.55 9.85 -22.44
N LEU A 22 -10.13 8.60 -22.68
CA LEU A 22 -10.68 7.63 -23.64
C LEU A 22 -10.86 8.21 -25.06
N ASP A 23 -10.33 7.55 -26.07
CA ASP A 23 -10.83 7.80 -27.43
C ASP A 23 -12.34 7.56 -27.38
N SER A 24 -13.10 8.66 -27.48
CA SER A 24 -14.54 8.63 -27.68
C SER A 24 -14.80 7.69 -28.84
N VAL A 25 -15.87 6.89 -28.74
CA VAL A 25 -16.35 6.07 -29.85
C VAL A 25 -16.64 7.00 -31.03
N GLU A 26 -15.64 7.26 -31.86
CA GLU A 26 -15.79 8.14 -33.00
C GLU A 26 -16.63 7.39 -34.04
N GLY A 27 -17.84 7.91 -34.26
CA GLY A 27 -18.70 7.53 -35.38
C GLY A 27 -19.75 6.47 -35.12
N GLY A 28 -20.13 6.18 -33.87
CA GLY A 28 -21.28 5.32 -33.58
C GLY A 28 -21.98 5.70 -32.29
N ASP A 29 -23.26 6.05 -32.36
CA ASP A 29 -24.11 6.24 -31.18
C ASP A 29 -24.25 4.91 -30.44
N VAL A 30 -23.39 4.67 -29.45
CA VAL A 30 -23.53 3.52 -28.54
C VAL A 30 -24.54 3.91 -27.47
N ALA A 31 -25.82 3.74 -27.79
CA ALA A 31 -26.93 4.05 -26.89
C ALA A 31 -27.36 2.83 -26.05
N THR A 32 -27.05 1.62 -26.52
CA THR A 32 -27.49 0.36 -25.91
C THR A 32 -26.36 -0.66 -25.78
N GLY A 33 -26.59 -1.70 -24.97
CA GLY A 33 -25.64 -2.81 -24.83
C GLY A 33 -25.41 -3.58 -26.14
N ASP A 34 -26.40 -3.62 -27.04
CA ASP A 34 -26.27 -4.23 -28.36
C ASP A 34 -25.33 -3.41 -29.27
N ASP A 35 -25.37 -2.08 -29.19
CA ASP A 35 -24.50 -1.19 -29.97
C ASP A 35 -23.03 -1.34 -29.55
N LEU A 36 -22.79 -1.44 -28.24
CA LEU A 36 -21.46 -1.70 -27.69
C LEU A 36 -20.95 -3.08 -28.14
N LEU A 37 -21.81 -4.10 -28.09
CA LEU A 37 -21.44 -5.45 -28.50
C LEU A 37 -21.12 -5.53 -29.99
N GLN A 38 -21.86 -4.83 -30.85
CA GLN A 38 -21.55 -4.72 -32.27
C GLN A 38 -20.23 -3.99 -32.53
N TRP A 39 -19.96 -2.91 -31.81
CA TRP A 39 -18.70 -2.20 -31.89
C TRP A 39 -17.51 -3.08 -31.51
N ILE A 40 -17.63 -3.83 -30.40
CA ILE A 40 -16.60 -4.78 -29.94
C ILE A 40 -16.39 -5.89 -30.98
N ASN A 41 -17.47 -6.53 -31.44
CA ASN A 41 -17.46 -7.62 -32.44
C ASN A 41 -16.70 -7.23 -33.71
N LYS A 42 -16.88 -5.99 -34.18
CA LYS A 42 -16.20 -5.44 -35.37
C LYS A 42 -14.68 -5.30 -35.16
N ARG A 43 -14.23 -4.97 -33.95
CA ARG A 43 -12.81 -4.73 -33.63
C ARG A 43 -12.03 -6.03 -33.37
N ILE A 44 -12.69 -7.03 -32.81
CA ILE A 44 -12.09 -8.35 -32.51
C ILE A 44 -12.36 -9.40 -33.58
N ASN A 45 -13.08 -9.05 -34.66
CA ASN A 45 -13.50 -9.94 -35.75
C ASN A 45 -14.22 -11.22 -35.25
N LYS A 46 -15.19 -11.05 -34.34
CA LYS A 46 -16.04 -12.13 -33.81
C LYS A 46 -17.52 -11.76 -33.90
N ARG A 47 -18.43 -12.71 -33.63
CA ARG A 47 -19.88 -12.53 -33.71
C ARG A 47 -20.58 -13.08 -32.45
N TYR A 48 -20.53 -12.30 -31.36
CA TYR A 48 -21.29 -12.59 -30.14
C TYR A 48 -22.65 -11.89 -30.16
N SER A 49 -23.64 -12.47 -29.49
CA SER A 49 -24.99 -11.90 -29.29
C SER A 49 -25.33 -11.84 -27.80
N LEU A 50 -26.07 -10.82 -27.37
CA LEU A 50 -26.58 -10.73 -25.98
C LEU A 50 -27.55 -11.87 -25.62
N LYS A 51 -28.03 -12.61 -26.63
CA LYS A 51 -28.92 -13.76 -26.47
C LYS A 51 -28.20 -15.11 -26.56
N ASP A 52 -26.86 -15.11 -26.69
CA ASP A 52 -26.10 -16.35 -26.73
C ASP A 52 -26.32 -17.12 -25.42
N LYS A 53 -26.83 -18.35 -25.54
CA LYS A 53 -27.08 -19.20 -24.37
C LYS A 53 -25.77 -19.57 -23.70
N ARG A 54 -25.77 -19.47 -22.37
CA ARG A 54 -24.70 -19.89 -21.48
C ARG A 54 -24.46 -21.41 -21.66
N PRO A 55 -23.21 -21.89 -21.80
CA PRO A 55 -22.94 -23.32 -21.86
C PRO A 55 -23.28 -23.96 -20.51
N GLY A 56 -24.34 -24.78 -20.43
CA GLY A 56 -24.70 -25.51 -19.21
C GLY A 56 -26.19 -25.64 -18.87
N ASP A 57 -27.11 -25.06 -19.64
CA ASP A 57 -28.54 -25.26 -19.41
C ASP A 57 -29.07 -26.50 -20.17
N GLU A 58 -28.79 -27.69 -19.63
CA GLU A 58 -29.54 -28.92 -19.95
C GLU A 58 -29.88 -29.69 -18.65
N SER A 59 -31.19 -29.62 -18.32
CA SER A 59 -32.07 -30.56 -17.57
C SER A 59 -31.58 -31.35 -16.35
N ASP A 60 -32.32 -31.13 -15.25
CA ASP A 60 -32.92 -32.09 -14.32
C ASP A 60 -32.09 -33.31 -13.87
N GLU A 61 -31.54 -33.26 -12.65
CA GLU A 61 -31.51 -34.43 -11.75
C GLU A 61 -31.37 -34.00 -10.28
N GLU A 62 -32.34 -34.45 -9.50
CA GLU A 62 -32.46 -34.33 -8.05
C GLU A 62 -31.45 -35.26 -7.36
N VAL A 63 -30.43 -34.73 -6.66
CA VAL A 63 -29.60 -35.56 -5.77
C VAL A 63 -29.32 -34.82 -4.45
N THR A 64 -29.63 -35.58 -3.40
CA THR A 64 -29.72 -35.30 -1.98
C THR A 64 -28.44 -34.79 -1.31
N GLU A 65 -28.69 -33.86 -0.38
CA GLU A 65 -27.88 -33.45 0.77
C GLU A 65 -27.11 -34.61 1.44
N ASN A 66 -25.79 -34.44 1.61
CA ASN A 66 -25.00 -34.77 2.82
C ASN A 66 -23.48 -34.76 2.54
N GLN A 67 -22.79 -33.62 2.77
CA GLN A 67 -21.40 -33.58 3.24
C GLN A 67 -21.01 -32.14 3.66
N PRO A 68 -20.24 -31.95 4.75
CA PRO A 68 -19.86 -30.63 5.23
C PRO A 68 -18.93 -29.93 4.22
N PRO A 69 -18.95 -28.59 4.13
CA PRO A 69 -18.18 -27.88 3.12
C PRO A 69 -16.69 -28.12 3.34
N THR A 70 -16.05 -28.76 2.35
CA THR A 70 -14.60 -28.77 2.23
C THR A 70 -14.15 -27.32 2.12
N VAL A 71 -13.42 -26.84 3.13
CA VAL A 71 -12.75 -25.54 3.08
C VAL A 71 -11.84 -25.55 1.86
N THR A 72 -12.25 -24.90 0.78
CA THR A 72 -11.38 -24.58 -0.35
C THR A 72 -10.36 -23.58 0.14
N THR A 73 -9.20 -24.06 0.58
CA THR A 73 -8.04 -23.22 0.85
C THR A 73 -7.55 -22.65 -0.47
N TRP A 74 -7.85 -21.38 -0.71
CA TRP A 74 -7.22 -20.60 -1.78
C TRP A 74 -5.72 -20.51 -1.49
N GLN A 75 -4.95 -21.40 -2.10
CA GLN A 75 -3.51 -21.43 -1.93
C GLN A 75 -2.89 -20.41 -2.89
N TRP A 76 -2.48 -19.27 -2.34
CA TRP A 76 -1.71 -18.25 -3.06
C TRP A 76 -0.39 -18.87 -3.52
N GLN A 77 -0.25 -19.15 -4.82
CA GLN A 77 0.99 -19.66 -5.38
C GLN A 77 1.59 -18.63 -6.31
N MET A 78 2.80 -18.18 -5.96
CA MET A 78 3.78 -17.53 -6.82
C MET A 78 4.91 -18.54 -7.05
N PRO A 79 4.71 -19.58 -7.88
CA PRO A 79 5.68 -20.66 -7.98
C PRO A 79 6.90 -20.13 -8.73
N GLY A 80 8.02 -19.96 -8.04
CA GLY A 80 9.23 -19.31 -8.56
C GLY A 80 9.71 -18.17 -7.67
N THR A 81 8.89 -17.13 -7.53
CA THR A 81 9.29 -15.92 -6.79
C THR A 81 9.04 -16.05 -5.28
N LEU A 82 8.04 -16.83 -4.83
CA LEU A 82 7.72 -16.93 -3.40
C LEU A 82 8.88 -17.48 -2.59
N GLN A 83 9.56 -18.50 -3.12
CA GLN A 83 10.71 -19.12 -2.48
C GLN A 83 11.80 -18.08 -2.23
N ASP A 84 12.19 -17.33 -3.26
CA ASP A 84 13.23 -16.30 -3.16
C ASP A 84 12.79 -15.13 -2.28
N VAL A 85 11.51 -14.78 -2.30
CA VAL A 85 10.94 -13.75 -1.41
C VAL A 85 11.01 -14.19 0.05
N GLU A 86 10.65 -15.44 0.37
CA GLU A 86 10.77 -15.98 1.72
C GLU A 86 12.24 -16.09 2.18
N GLU A 87 13.12 -16.53 1.28
CA GLU A 87 14.57 -16.60 1.50
C GLU A 87 15.11 -15.20 1.83
N ALA A 88 14.78 -14.22 0.99
CA ALA A 88 15.16 -12.82 1.19
C ALA A 88 14.62 -12.23 2.49
N THR A 89 13.38 -12.56 2.88
CA THR A 89 12.80 -12.12 4.15
C THR A 89 13.58 -12.68 5.34
N ALA A 90 14.02 -13.94 5.28
CA ALA A 90 14.84 -14.55 6.32
C ALA A 90 16.23 -13.91 6.42
N HIS A 91 16.90 -13.68 5.28
CA HIS A 91 18.19 -12.96 5.24
C HIS A 91 18.04 -11.53 5.74
N ALA A 92 17.04 -10.79 5.26
CA ALA A 92 16.76 -9.41 5.70
C ALA A 92 16.56 -9.34 7.22
N PHE A 93 15.84 -10.30 7.79
CA PHE A 93 15.72 -10.41 9.24
C PHE A 93 17.07 -10.64 9.91
N ALA A 94 17.88 -11.60 9.43
CA ALA A 94 19.22 -11.84 9.97
C ALA A 94 20.12 -10.59 9.91
N HIS A 95 20.10 -9.82 8.82
CA HIS A 95 20.83 -8.56 8.71
C HIS A 95 20.35 -7.50 9.70
N MET A 96 19.03 -7.40 9.93
CA MET A 96 18.49 -6.52 10.97
C MET A 96 18.94 -6.93 12.38
N MET A 97 19.22 -8.23 12.59
CA MET A 97 19.71 -8.77 13.86
C MET A 97 21.25 -8.67 14.03
N ASP A 98 21.97 -8.14 13.04
CA ASP A 98 23.41 -7.87 13.17
C ASP A 98 23.67 -6.84 14.27
N GLU A 99 24.63 -7.10 15.15
CA GLU A 99 24.91 -6.27 16.32
C GLU A 99 25.26 -4.83 15.98
N LYS A 100 25.88 -4.58 14.81
CA LYS A 100 26.21 -3.23 14.35
C LYS A 100 24.97 -2.46 13.89
N ARG A 101 23.92 -3.18 13.47
CA ARG A 101 22.67 -2.63 12.94
C ARG A 101 21.58 -2.53 14.00
N MET A 102 21.66 -3.31 15.07
CA MET A 102 20.74 -3.31 16.23
C MET A 102 20.92 -2.10 17.16
N GLN A 103 20.78 -0.89 16.63
CA GLN A 103 20.91 0.36 17.36
C GLN A 103 19.55 0.84 17.88
N SER A 104 19.55 1.62 18.97
CA SER A 104 18.31 2.21 19.49
C SER A 104 17.62 3.14 18.49
N SER A 105 18.40 3.78 17.60
CA SER A 105 17.95 4.63 16.50
C SER A 105 17.23 3.83 15.40
N SER A 106 17.70 2.62 15.08
CA SER A 106 17.15 1.79 14.01
C SER A 106 15.90 1.01 14.42
N ARG A 107 15.54 1.00 15.71
CA ARG A 107 14.36 0.32 16.25
C ARG A 107 13.05 0.77 15.56
N ALA A 108 12.91 2.06 15.25
CA ALA A 108 11.71 2.57 14.59
C ALA A 108 11.62 2.05 13.15
N SER A 109 12.74 2.04 12.43
CA SER A 109 12.86 1.51 11.08
C SER A 109 12.57 0.01 11.03
N PHE A 110 13.08 -0.74 12.00
CA PHE A 110 12.77 -2.16 12.19
C PHE A 110 11.26 -2.38 12.32
N ILE A 111 10.60 -1.69 13.25
CA ILE A 111 9.16 -1.86 13.50
C ILE A 111 8.35 -1.51 12.25
N GLN A 112 8.69 -0.42 11.55
CA GLN A 112 8.00 -0.02 10.33
C GLN A 112 8.11 -1.08 9.24
N PHE A 113 9.30 -1.62 9.02
CA PHE A 113 9.51 -2.67 8.04
C PHE A 113 8.80 -3.97 8.40
N ILE A 114 8.87 -4.42 9.65
CA ILE A 114 8.17 -5.64 10.08
C ILE A 114 6.64 -5.47 10.00
N ASN A 115 6.08 -4.29 10.24
CA ASN A 115 4.65 -4.02 9.97
C ASN A 115 4.31 -4.16 8.49
N LEU A 116 5.17 -3.66 7.59
CA LEU A 116 4.96 -3.80 6.15
C LEU A 116 4.96 -5.28 5.73
N VAL A 117 5.90 -6.08 6.27
CA VAL A 117 5.96 -7.53 6.06
C VAL A 117 4.73 -8.23 6.64
N GLU A 118 4.33 -7.91 7.86
CA GLU A 118 3.18 -8.52 8.54
C GLU A 118 1.89 -8.38 7.72
N ARG A 119 1.64 -7.21 7.14
CA ARG A 119 0.41 -6.95 6.40
C ARG A 119 0.43 -7.43 4.96
N HIS A 120 1.55 -7.24 4.27
CA HIS A 120 1.60 -7.31 2.80
C HIS A 120 2.51 -8.41 2.27
N HIS A 121 3.22 -9.18 3.11
CA HIS A 121 4.08 -10.24 2.59
C HIS A 121 3.23 -11.35 1.94
N PRO A 122 3.56 -11.86 0.74
CA PRO A 122 2.72 -12.85 0.05
C PRO A 122 2.64 -14.20 0.78
N SER A 123 3.72 -14.61 1.47
CA SER A 123 3.73 -15.80 2.32
C SER A 123 3.02 -15.59 3.66
N GLN A 124 2.04 -16.43 3.95
CA GLN A 124 1.30 -16.42 5.22
C GLN A 124 2.20 -16.67 6.44
N ARG A 125 3.14 -17.63 6.37
CA ARG A 125 4.02 -17.93 7.50
C ARG A 125 4.92 -16.75 7.87
N CYS A 126 5.35 -15.96 6.88
CA CYS A 126 6.11 -14.72 7.12
C CYS A 126 5.27 -13.63 7.77
N ARG A 127 3.99 -13.50 7.37
CA ARG A 127 3.06 -12.58 8.03
C ARG A 127 2.85 -12.95 9.49
N GLU A 128 2.57 -14.22 9.77
CA GLU A 128 2.34 -14.73 11.13
C GLU A 128 3.56 -14.58 12.04
N GLY A 129 4.76 -14.90 11.56
CA GLY A 129 5.98 -14.71 12.34
C GLY A 129 6.30 -13.22 12.56
N SER A 130 6.01 -12.36 11.59
CA SER A 130 6.14 -10.90 11.75
C SER A 130 5.17 -10.36 12.81
N LEU A 131 3.91 -10.81 12.80
CA LEU A 131 2.94 -10.47 13.82
C LEU A 131 3.41 -10.91 15.22
N LYS A 132 3.97 -12.11 15.34
CA LYS A 132 4.54 -12.60 16.61
C LYS A 132 5.66 -11.68 17.11
N VAL A 133 6.54 -11.23 16.22
CA VAL A 133 7.61 -10.26 16.56
C VAL A 133 7.02 -8.93 17.03
N LEU A 134 6.07 -8.37 16.29
CA LEU A 134 5.42 -7.09 16.63
C LEU A 134 4.69 -7.15 17.95
N HIS A 135 3.96 -8.24 18.22
CA HIS A 135 3.22 -8.43 19.48
C HIS A 135 4.16 -8.44 20.70
N ASN A 136 5.37 -8.99 20.56
CA ASN A 136 6.33 -9.12 21.65
C ASN A 136 7.42 -8.04 21.65
N ILE A 137 7.36 -7.07 20.75
CA ILE A 137 8.47 -6.13 20.52
C ILE A 137 8.79 -5.25 21.73
N ALA A 138 7.79 -4.93 22.56
CA ALA A 138 8.00 -4.13 23.77
C ALA A 138 8.86 -4.89 24.80
N HIS A 139 8.75 -6.21 24.83
CA HIS A 139 9.53 -7.08 25.72
C HIS A 139 10.90 -7.41 25.11
N TRP A 140 10.93 -7.77 23.82
CA TRP A 140 12.15 -8.22 23.15
C TRP A 140 13.07 -7.09 22.71
N TRP A 141 12.54 -5.90 22.46
CA TRP A 141 13.35 -4.71 22.18
C TRP A 141 12.71 -3.50 22.86
N PRO A 142 12.92 -3.31 24.17
CA PRO A 142 12.37 -2.16 24.89
C PRO A 142 12.95 -0.84 24.36
N LEU A 143 12.23 0.26 24.61
CA LEU A 143 12.73 1.59 24.22
C LEU A 143 14.04 1.91 24.93
N ARG A 144 15.02 2.43 24.17
CA ARG A 144 16.35 2.85 24.66
C ARG A 144 17.16 1.73 25.34
N GLN A 145 16.83 0.47 25.05
CA GLN A 145 17.55 -0.69 25.55
C GLN A 145 18.01 -1.56 24.38
N PRO A 146 19.06 -2.36 24.57
CA PRO A 146 19.47 -3.34 23.57
C PRO A 146 18.37 -4.42 23.41
N PRO A 147 18.25 -4.99 22.21
CA PRO A 147 17.36 -6.11 21.95
C PRO A 147 17.82 -7.37 22.70
N ALA A 148 16.85 -8.15 23.20
CA ALA A 148 17.08 -9.44 23.82
C ALA A 148 17.47 -10.50 22.77
N ASN A 149 18.27 -11.48 23.19
CA ASN A 149 18.65 -12.63 22.34
C ASN A 149 17.43 -13.38 21.80
N ALA A 150 16.33 -13.41 22.57
CA ALA A 150 15.07 -14.00 22.14
C ALA A 150 14.54 -13.41 20.82
N LEU A 151 14.83 -12.13 20.51
CA LEU A 151 14.48 -11.54 19.22
C LEU A 151 15.30 -12.13 18.08
N LYS A 152 16.62 -12.25 18.30
CA LYS A 152 17.58 -12.77 17.31
C LYS A 152 17.29 -14.22 16.92
N GLU A 153 16.72 -14.98 17.85
CA GLU A 153 16.34 -16.39 17.66
C GLU A 153 15.01 -16.58 16.91
N GLN A 154 14.26 -15.50 16.63
CA GLN A 154 13.01 -15.64 15.90
C GLN A 154 13.26 -15.99 14.43
N GLN A 155 12.36 -16.81 13.89
CA GLN A 155 12.36 -17.19 12.48
C GLN A 155 11.13 -16.57 11.85
N LEU A 156 11.30 -15.42 11.19
CA LEU A 156 10.20 -14.58 10.71
C LEU A 156 9.23 -15.32 9.79
N CYS A 157 9.77 -16.22 8.95
CA CYS A 157 9.01 -17.06 8.04
C CYS A 157 8.93 -18.53 8.51
N GLY A 158 9.21 -18.81 9.78
CA GLY A 158 9.17 -20.17 10.33
C GLY A 158 10.38 -21.05 9.97
N PRO A 159 10.34 -22.33 10.39
CA PRO A 159 11.50 -23.22 10.32
C PRO A 159 11.94 -23.56 8.91
N GLY A 160 13.24 -23.88 8.79
CA GLY A 160 13.89 -24.24 7.53
C GLY A 160 14.27 -23.06 6.64
N LEU A 161 14.25 -21.83 7.17
CA LEU A 161 14.72 -20.64 6.49
C LEU A 161 15.82 -19.92 7.28
N PRO A 162 16.80 -19.32 6.60
CA PRO A 162 17.08 -19.41 5.16
C PRO A 162 17.46 -20.86 4.74
N ARG A 163 17.10 -21.26 3.52
CA ARG A 163 17.40 -22.57 2.92
C ARG A 163 18.84 -22.64 2.40
N GLY A 164 19.41 -21.50 2.02
CA GLY A 164 20.75 -21.41 1.44
C GLY A 164 20.81 -21.62 -0.07
N PHE A 165 19.68 -21.57 -0.78
CA PHE A 165 19.64 -21.59 -2.24
C PHE A 165 18.54 -20.68 -2.79
N TRP A 166 18.77 -20.18 -4.00
CA TRP A 166 17.89 -19.27 -4.74
C TRP A 166 17.34 -19.97 -5.98
N GLU A 167 16.17 -19.56 -6.45
CA GLU A 167 15.57 -20.01 -7.71
C GLU A 167 15.90 -19.01 -8.83
N ILE A 168 15.14 -17.92 -8.95
CA ILE A 168 15.33 -16.91 -10.01
C ILE A 168 16.46 -15.93 -9.69
N CYS A 169 16.82 -15.84 -8.41
CA CYS A 169 17.93 -15.05 -7.92
C CYS A 169 19.26 -15.80 -7.84
N ASP A 170 19.32 -17.04 -8.33
CA ASP A 170 20.57 -17.78 -8.39
C ASP A 170 21.58 -17.14 -9.36
N GLY A 171 22.87 -17.29 -9.06
CA GLY A 171 23.98 -16.83 -9.88
C GLY A 171 24.97 -15.87 -9.21
N GLU A 172 26.14 -15.74 -9.82
CA GLU A 172 27.26 -14.93 -9.31
C GLU A 172 26.89 -13.43 -9.23
N GLY A 173 27.11 -12.82 -8.07
CA GLY A 173 26.74 -11.42 -7.83
C GLY A 173 25.24 -11.15 -7.79
N ARG A 174 24.42 -12.21 -7.64
CA ARG A 174 22.98 -12.15 -7.32
C ARG A 174 22.77 -12.60 -5.88
N GLY A 175 21.81 -13.50 -5.62
CA GLY A 175 21.44 -13.95 -4.29
C GLY A 175 20.62 -12.90 -3.53
N TYR A 176 21.04 -12.56 -2.32
CA TYR A 176 20.25 -11.75 -1.40
C TYR A 176 19.82 -10.39 -1.96
N SER A 177 20.70 -9.68 -2.67
CA SER A 177 20.36 -8.39 -3.27
C SER A 177 19.21 -8.49 -4.28
N CYS A 178 19.21 -9.54 -5.11
CA CYS A 178 18.12 -9.85 -6.03
C CYS A 178 16.84 -10.21 -5.27
N GLY A 179 16.94 -11.09 -4.28
CA GLY A 179 15.82 -11.52 -3.46
C GLY A 179 15.18 -10.36 -2.69
N LEU A 180 15.99 -9.43 -2.18
CA LEU A 180 15.50 -8.24 -1.49
C LEU A 180 14.67 -7.35 -2.43
N TRP A 181 15.13 -7.12 -3.66
CA TRP A 181 14.31 -6.40 -4.64
C TRP A 181 12.99 -7.12 -4.92
N LEU A 182 12.99 -8.45 -5.05
CA LEU A 182 11.75 -9.21 -5.21
C LEU A 182 10.82 -9.05 -4.00
N LEU A 183 11.35 -9.10 -2.78
CA LEU A 183 10.60 -8.88 -1.55
C LEU A 183 9.95 -7.49 -1.56
N LEU A 184 10.74 -6.43 -1.77
CA LEU A 184 10.25 -5.06 -1.74
C LEU A 184 9.15 -4.82 -2.78
N HIS A 185 9.35 -5.29 -4.02
CA HIS A 185 8.33 -5.20 -5.07
C HIS A 185 7.06 -6.00 -4.74
N SER A 186 7.21 -7.19 -4.15
CA SER A 186 6.07 -8.03 -3.74
C SER A 186 5.24 -7.39 -2.61
N LEU A 187 5.87 -6.56 -1.76
CA LEU A 187 5.18 -5.78 -0.75
C LEU A 187 4.43 -4.60 -1.39
N THR A 188 5.06 -3.83 -2.28
CA THR A 188 4.45 -2.62 -2.86
C THR A 188 3.22 -2.90 -3.73
N VAL A 189 3.15 -4.04 -4.42
CA VAL A 189 1.94 -4.39 -5.20
C VAL A 189 0.73 -4.78 -4.33
N GLN A 190 0.95 -5.00 -3.03
CA GLN A 190 -0.07 -5.40 -2.05
C GLN A 190 -0.49 -4.28 -1.09
N VAL A 191 0.16 -3.11 -1.11
CA VAL A 191 -0.29 -1.97 -0.28
C VAL A 191 -1.54 -1.33 -0.86
N GLU A 192 -2.32 -0.66 -0.03
CA GLU A 192 -3.43 0.18 -0.49
C GLU A 192 -3.01 1.66 -0.64
N ASP A 193 -3.82 2.46 -1.34
CA ASP A 193 -3.50 3.88 -1.61
C ASP A 193 -3.24 4.67 -0.32
N PHE A 194 -4.01 4.43 0.74
CA PHE A 194 -3.84 5.14 2.02
C PHE A 194 -2.58 4.73 2.79
N GLU A 195 -1.97 3.59 2.46
CA GLU A 195 -0.74 3.06 3.09
C GLU A 195 0.52 3.43 2.32
N SER A 196 0.35 3.99 1.13
CA SER A 196 1.41 4.17 0.13
C SER A 196 2.58 5.01 0.64
N SER A 197 2.30 6.17 1.25
CA SER A 197 3.35 7.01 1.85
C SER A 197 4.11 6.30 2.98
N VAL A 198 3.39 5.53 3.80
CA VAL A 198 3.98 4.77 4.92
C VAL A 198 4.87 3.65 4.40
N ALA A 199 4.47 2.97 3.32
CA ALA A 199 5.27 1.94 2.68
C ALA A 199 6.59 2.49 2.14
N ILE A 200 6.57 3.65 1.45
CA ILE A 200 7.79 4.31 0.99
C ILE A 200 8.70 4.67 2.17
N SER A 201 8.14 5.27 3.23
CA SER A 201 8.92 5.60 4.43
C SER A 201 9.53 4.36 5.07
N ALA A 202 8.79 3.27 5.20
CA ALA A 202 9.27 2.02 5.77
C ALA A 202 10.40 1.40 4.94
N ILE A 203 10.28 1.39 3.61
CA ILE A 203 11.31 0.87 2.69
C ILE A 203 12.57 1.74 2.77
N ASN A 204 12.44 3.06 2.71
CA ASN A 204 13.58 3.98 2.82
C ASN A 204 14.29 3.85 4.16
N ALA A 205 13.54 3.75 5.26
CA ALA A 205 14.09 3.58 6.60
C ALA A 205 14.80 2.21 6.74
N PHE A 206 14.22 1.15 6.17
CA PHE A 206 14.87 -0.16 6.14
C PHE A 206 16.21 -0.12 5.40
N VAL A 207 16.23 0.44 4.19
CA VAL A 207 17.46 0.56 3.39
C VAL A 207 18.47 1.46 4.11
N SER A 208 18.00 2.51 4.79
CA SER A 208 18.86 3.40 5.56
C SER A 208 19.67 2.68 6.62
N ASP A 209 18.97 1.89 7.43
CA ASP A 209 19.52 1.43 8.69
C ASP A 209 20.09 0.02 8.61
N PHE A 210 19.63 -0.78 7.65
CA PHE A 210 19.89 -2.23 7.62
C PHE A 210 20.54 -2.74 6.34
N TYR A 211 20.63 -1.94 5.27
CA TYR A 211 21.29 -2.41 4.05
C TYR A 211 22.81 -2.49 4.26
N GLU A 212 23.41 -3.59 3.84
CA GLU A 212 24.78 -3.96 4.24
C GLU A 212 25.89 -3.06 3.69
N CYS A 213 25.64 -2.37 2.58
CA CYS A 213 26.65 -1.65 1.81
C CYS A 213 26.49 -0.14 1.97
N ASP A 214 27.37 0.48 2.77
CA ASP A 214 27.33 1.92 3.07
C ASP A 214 27.50 2.78 1.79
N HIS A 215 28.32 2.36 0.81
CA HIS A 215 28.40 3.03 -0.50
C HIS A 215 27.12 2.87 -1.34
N CYS A 216 26.40 1.75 -1.17
CA CYS A 216 25.16 1.49 -1.89
C CYS A 216 23.99 2.30 -1.30
N HIS A 217 24.09 2.69 -0.03
CA HIS A 217 23.19 3.64 0.63
C HIS A 217 23.20 4.98 -0.09
N ASP A 218 24.37 5.59 -0.30
CA ASP A 218 24.50 6.87 -0.99
C ASP A 218 23.88 6.84 -2.40
N HIS A 219 24.02 5.74 -3.13
CA HIS A 219 23.41 5.58 -4.46
C HIS A 219 21.88 5.45 -4.40
N PHE A 220 21.36 4.65 -3.46
CA PHE A 220 19.91 4.51 -3.28
C PHE A 220 19.29 5.84 -2.82
N PHE A 221 19.93 6.55 -1.89
CA PHE A 221 19.46 7.86 -1.42
C PHE A 221 19.56 8.93 -2.51
N ASN A 222 20.62 8.97 -3.30
CA ASN A 222 20.69 9.88 -4.45
C ASN A 222 19.62 9.58 -5.51
N ALA A 223 19.26 8.31 -5.69
CA ALA A 223 18.20 7.91 -6.62
C ALA A 223 16.78 8.20 -6.09
N THR A 224 16.58 8.22 -4.77
CA THR A 224 15.28 8.41 -4.12
C THR A 224 15.02 9.85 -3.65
N ALA A 225 16.05 10.63 -3.35
CA ALA A 225 15.96 12.01 -2.85
C ALA A 225 15.30 13.01 -3.82
N ARG A 226 15.18 12.65 -5.10
CA ARG A 226 14.54 13.48 -6.13
C ARG A 226 13.05 13.19 -6.34
N ASN A 227 12.50 12.19 -5.64
CA ASN A 227 11.11 11.78 -5.76
C ASN A 227 10.30 12.34 -4.58
N SER A 228 10.25 13.68 -4.45
CA SER A 228 9.28 14.32 -3.57
C SER A 228 7.89 14.19 -4.20
N PHE A 229 6.98 13.48 -3.56
CA PHE A 229 5.60 13.42 -4.01
C PHE A 229 4.90 14.72 -3.62
N ASP A 230 4.57 15.55 -4.59
CA ASP A 230 3.85 16.82 -4.39
C ASP A 230 2.36 16.62 -4.07
N SER A 231 1.86 15.39 -4.11
CA SER A 231 0.45 15.04 -3.90
C SER A 231 0.28 13.72 -3.13
N MET A 232 -0.97 13.32 -2.85
CA MET A 232 -1.27 12.06 -2.18
C MET A 232 -0.74 10.89 -3.01
N VAL A 233 0.19 10.13 -2.42
CA VAL A 233 0.83 8.98 -3.06
C VAL A 233 -0.18 7.85 -3.18
N THR A 234 -0.39 7.33 -4.39
CA THR A 234 -1.22 6.15 -4.65
C THR A 234 -0.37 4.87 -4.67
N ARG A 235 -1.02 3.70 -4.64
CA ARG A 235 -0.35 2.40 -4.81
C ARG A 235 0.45 2.36 -6.11
N LYS A 236 -0.13 2.90 -7.19
CA LYS A 236 0.53 2.98 -8.49
C LYS A 236 1.83 3.79 -8.40
N ASP A 237 1.81 4.90 -7.67
CA ASP A 237 3.00 5.73 -7.47
C ASP A 237 4.09 5.00 -6.70
N VAL A 238 3.77 4.24 -5.64
CA VAL A 238 4.76 3.45 -4.88
C VAL A 238 5.38 2.35 -5.73
N VAL A 239 4.54 1.61 -6.46
CA VAL A 239 4.99 0.51 -7.33
C VAL A 239 5.94 1.05 -8.40
N LEU A 240 5.54 2.13 -9.08
CA LEU A 240 6.38 2.75 -10.11
C LEU A 240 7.62 3.44 -9.51
N TRP A 241 7.53 4.05 -8.33
CA TRP A 241 8.67 4.64 -7.64
C TRP A 241 9.76 3.61 -7.37
N LEU A 242 9.40 2.44 -6.83
CA LEU A 242 10.37 1.41 -6.55
C LEU A 242 10.97 0.84 -7.85
N TRP A 243 10.14 0.70 -8.90
CA TRP A 243 10.59 0.23 -10.22
C TRP A 243 11.57 1.20 -10.88
N ARG A 244 11.25 2.51 -10.93
CA ARG A 244 12.16 3.54 -11.44
C ARG A 244 13.48 3.55 -10.67
N THR A 245 13.40 3.48 -9.34
CA THR A 245 14.57 3.42 -8.47
C THR A 245 15.44 2.20 -8.79
N HIS A 246 14.84 1.02 -8.92
CA HIS A 246 15.57 -0.21 -9.24
C HIS A 246 16.23 -0.14 -10.63
N ASN A 247 15.54 0.40 -11.63
CA ASN A 247 16.11 0.59 -12.96
C ASN A 247 17.26 1.61 -12.96
N LYS A 248 17.16 2.67 -12.15
CA LYS A 248 18.24 3.63 -12.00
C LYS A 248 19.48 3.00 -11.36
N VAL A 249 19.30 2.22 -10.30
CA VAL A 249 20.39 1.45 -9.67
C VAL A 249 21.00 0.47 -10.67
N THR A 250 20.17 -0.20 -11.47
CA THR A 250 20.63 -1.13 -12.52
C THR A 250 21.52 -0.43 -13.54
N GLU A 251 21.18 0.79 -13.97
CA GLU A 251 22.01 1.61 -14.86
C GLU A 251 23.35 1.96 -14.21
N VAL A 252 23.36 2.41 -12.95
CA VAL A 252 24.60 2.73 -12.23
C VAL A 252 25.51 1.51 -12.12
N VAL A 253 24.95 0.36 -11.71
CA VAL A 253 25.72 -0.89 -11.62
C VAL A 253 26.26 -1.31 -12.98
N ALA A 254 25.48 -1.15 -14.06
CA ALA A 254 25.94 -1.46 -15.41
C ALA A 254 27.16 -0.62 -15.81
N GLN A 255 27.14 0.68 -15.47
CA GLN A 255 28.23 1.60 -15.74
C GLN A 255 29.49 1.24 -14.94
N GLU A 256 29.35 0.90 -13.65
CA GLU A 256 30.48 0.50 -12.81
C GLU A 256 31.09 -0.85 -13.25
N GLU A 257 30.26 -1.84 -13.59
CA GLU A 257 30.73 -3.11 -14.15
C GLU A 257 31.49 -2.89 -15.48
N PHE A 258 30.98 -2.02 -16.34
CA PHE A 258 31.64 -1.69 -17.61
C PHE A 258 33.02 -1.05 -17.39
N LYS A 259 33.16 -0.14 -16.41
CA LYS A 259 34.45 0.48 -16.07
C LYS A 259 35.50 -0.54 -15.62
N VAL A 260 35.08 -1.58 -14.89
CA VAL A 260 35.98 -2.58 -14.31
C VAL A 260 36.26 -3.75 -15.26
N LYS A 261 35.23 -4.25 -15.94
CA LYS A 261 35.26 -5.50 -16.73
C LYS A 261 35.23 -5.27 -18.24
N GLY A 262 34.95 -4.05 -18.70
CA GLY A 262 34.77 -3.71 -20.12
C GLY A 262 33.44 -4.16 -20.72
N ASN A 263 32.56 -4.77 -19.93
CA ASN A 263 31.22 -5.18 -20.33
C ASN A 263 30.26 -5.18 -19.12
N SER A 264 28.96 -5.12 -19.40
CA SER A 264 27.90 -5.41 -18.43
C SER A 264 26.71 -6.04 -19.12
N THR A 265 26.04 -6.97 -18.43
CA THR A 265 24.81 -7.61 -18.89
C THR A 265 23.56 -7.00 -18.26
N ARG A 266 23.72 -6.03 -17.35
CA ARG A 266 22.64 -5.33 -16.65
C ARG A 266 21.89 -4.43 -17.64
N LYS A 267 20.56 -4.57 -17.66
CA LYS A 267 19.67 -3.81 -18.56
C LYS A 267 18.43 -3.40 -17.79
N SER A 268 17.88 -2.23 -18.12
CA SER A 268 16.62 -1.77 -17.55
C SER A 268 15.50 -2.75 -17.87
N TRP A 269 14.68 -3.03 -16.86
CA TRP A 269 13.64 -4.07 -16.87
C TRP A 269 12.24 -3.44 -16.78
N PRO A 270 11.20 -4.02 -17.40
CA PRO A 270 11.23 -5.21 -18.26
C PRO A 270 11.92 -4.97 -19.60
N LEU A 271 12.51 -6.03 -20.15
CA LEU A 271 13.01 -6.00 -21.53
C LEU A 271 11.82 -5.90 -22.50
N GLU A 272 12.04 -5.28 -23.66
CA GLU A 272 10.99 -5.16 -24.69
C GLU A 272 10.40 -6.51 -25.10
N LYS A 273 11.22 -7.57 -25.16
CA LYS A 273 10.75 -8.94 -25.42
C LYS A 273 9.82 -9.52 -24.33
N GLU A 274 9.91 -8.99 -23.10
CA GLU A 274 9.12 -9.45 -21.95
C GLU A 274 7.83 -8.65 -21.83
N CYS A 275 7.90 -7.33 -22.09
CA CYS A 275 6.74 -6.46 -22.16
C CYS A 275 6.89 -5.47 -23.32
N PRO A 276 6.43 -5.85 -24.54
CA PRO A 276 6.47 -4.94 -25.69
C PRO A 276 5.62 -3.68 -25.46
N ALA A 277 4.47 -3.84 -24.81
CA ALA A 277 3.56 -2.74 -24.48
C ALA A 277 4.15 -1.73 -23.47
N CYS A 278 5.20 -2.09 -22.74
CA CYS A 278 5.85 -1.20 -21.77
C CYS A 278 6.76 -0.15 -22.44
N ARG A 279 7.00 -0.27 -23.76
CA ARG A 279 7.80 0.68 -24.53
C ARG A 279 6.87 1.67 -25.22
N ASP A 280 7.17 2.96 -25.10
CA ASP A 280 6.45 3.96 -25.87
C ASP A 280 6.81 3.83 -27.35
N SER A 281 5.79 3.73 -28.20
CA SER A 281 5.91 3.61 -29.66
C SER A 281 6.12 4.95 -30.37
N SER A 282 6.18 6.07 -29.65
CA SER A 282 6.51 7.37 -30.23
C SER A 282 7.96 7.39 -30.77
N GLU A 283 8.20 8.12 -31.87
CA GLU A 283 9.38 8.00 -32.75
C GLU A 283 10.75 8.30 -32.10
N ASP A 284 10.79 8.71 -30.83
CA ASP A 284 12.03 8.89 -30.05
C ASP A 284 12.19 7.75 -29.02
N ALA A 285 12.57 6.58 -29.55
CA ALA A 285 12.70 5.31 -28.83
C ALA A 285 13.69 5.33 -27.64
N LEU A 286 13.25 5.80 -26.47
CA LEU A 286 13.80 5.51 -25.13
C LEU A 286 12.73 5.58 -24.00
N GLY A 287 11.46 5.87 -24.33
CA GLY A 287 10.39 6.10 -23.36
C GLY A 287 9.77 4.82 -22.78
N TRP A 288 9.19 4.95 -21.59
CA TRP A 288 8.38 3.91 -20.94
C TRP A 288 6.90 4.30 -20.97
N ASP A 289 6.03 3.37 -21.32
CA ASP A 289 4.61 3.46 -20.99
C ASP A 289 4.43 2.97 -19.55
N GLU A 290 4.38 3.92 -18.61
CA GLU A 290 4.31 3.60 -17.18
C GLU A 290 2.98 2.97 -16.74
N ASP A 291 1.91 3.13 -17.52
CA ASP A 291 0.64 2.48 -17.27
C ASP A 291 0.75 1.00 -17.60
N ALA A 292 1.30 0.68 -18.77
CA ALA A 292 1.60 -0.69 -19.16
C ALA A 292 2.62 -1.36 -18.21
N VAL A 293 3.67 -0.63 -17.81
CA VAL A 293 4.63 -1.10 -16.79
C VAL A 293 3.93 -1.40 -15.48
N TYR A 294 3.05 -0.52 -15.00
CA TYR A 294 2.31 -0.76 -13.77
C TYR A 294 1.51 -2.07 -13.83
N PHE A 295 0.73 -2.28 -14.89
CA PHE A 295 -0.03 -3.53 -15.03
C PHE A 295 0.86 -4.76 -15.11
N TYR A 296 1.99 -4.68 -15.82
CA TYR A 296 2.97 -5.74 -15.89
C TYR A 296 3.58 -6.08 -14.52
N LEU A 297 3.94 -5.06 -13.72
CA LEU A 297 4.44 -5.25 -12.36
C LEU A 297 3.39 -5.91 -11.44
N MET A 298 2.15 -5.47 -11.56
CA MET A 298 1.04 -6.03 -10.79
C MET A 298 0.80 -7.50 -11.13
N ASP A 299 0.87 -7.88 -12.41
CA ASP A 299 0.76 -9.28 -12.84
C ASP A 299 1.97 -10.12 -12.39
N PHE A 300 3.19 -9.57 -12.52
CA PHE A 300 4.42 -10.29 -12.21
C PHE A 300 4.62 -10.55 -10.70
N TYR A 301 4.26 -9.58 -9.84
CA TYR A 301 4.52 -9.65 -8.40
C TYR A 301 3.32 -10.07 -7.55
N ARG A 302 2.07 -9.98 -8.06
CA ARG A 302 0.92 -10.42 -7.28
C ARG A 302 0.72 -11.93 -7.37
N PRO A 303 0.43 -12.59 -6.24
CA PRO A 303 0.06 -13.99 -6.23
C PRO A 303 -1.20 -14.26 -7.06
N VAL A 304 -1.06 -15.16 -8.03
CA VAL A 304 -2.17 -15.63 -8.87
C VAL A 304 -3.00 -16.63 -8.05
N LEU A 305 -4.29 -16.38 -7.93
CA LEU A 305 -5.25 -17.38 -7.46
C LEU A 305 -5.40 -18.45 -8.56
N ARG A 306 -4.63 -19.54 -8.49
CA ARG A 306 -4.85 -20.70 -9.36
C ARG A 306 -5.80 -21.65 -8.65
N SER A 307 -7.00 -21.83 -9.22
CA SER A 307 -7.89 -22.93 -8.82
C SER A 307 -7.19 -24.26 -9.14
N GLY A 308 -7.02 -25.12 -8.14
CA GLY A 308 -6.48 -26.46 -8.34
C GLY A 308 -7.37 -27.26 -9.30
N ASN A 309 -6.76 -27.95 -10.26
CA ASN A 309 -7.45 -28.77 -11.26
C ASN A 309 -8.32 -29.84 -10.59
N ASN A 310 -9.64 -29.71 -10.71
CA ASN A 310 -10.51 -30.80 -11.13
C ASN A 310 -11.13 -30.37 -12.45
N ASN A 311 -10.94 -31.19 -13.49
CA ASN A 311 -11.48 -30.95 -14.82
C ASN A 311 -13.01 -30.82 -14.73
N ASN A 312 -13.54 -29.84 -15.47
CA ASN A 312 -14.89 -29.28 -15.39
C ASN A 312 -15.13 -28.38 -14.19
N LEU A 313 -14.78 -27.09 -14.31
CA LEU A 313 -15.63 -26.04 -13.74
C LEU A 313 -15.38 -24.70 -14.43
N ARG A 314 -16.49 -24.13 -14.87
CA ARG A 314 -16.68 -22.84 -15.49
C ARG A 314 -16.13 -21.74 -14.57
N SER A 315 -15.42 -20.76 -15.14
CA SER A 315 -14.99 -19.56 -14.42
C SER A 315 -16.22 -18.85 -13.84
N GLU A 316 -16.38 -18.93 -12.53
CA GLU A 316 -17.41 -18.20 -11.81
C GLU A 316 -16.93 -16.76 -11.67
N VAL A 317 -17.43 -15.91 -12.56
CA VAL A 317 -17.40 -14.46 -12.37
C VAL A 317 -18.28 -14.18 -11.16
N VAL A 318 -17.67 -13.77 -10.05
CA VAL A 318 -18.38 -13.25 -8.88
C VAL A 318 -19.16 -12.01 -9.34
N THR A 319 -20.43 -12.22 -9.69
CA THR A 319 -21.37 -11.12 -9.83
C THR A 319 -21.67 -10.61 -8.44
N VAL A 320 -21.37 -9.34 -8.21
CA VAL A 320 -21.78 -8.60 -7.00
C VAL A 320 -23.29 -8.76 -6.83
N GLU A 321 -23.69 -9.59 -5.86
CA GLU A 321 -25.09 -9.65 -5.46
C GLU A 321 -25.50 -8.32 -4.83
N LYS A 322 -26.71 -7.88 -5.18
CA LYS A 322 -27.33 -6.63 -4.70
C LYS A 322 -27.38 -6.59 -3.16
N PRO A 323 -27.37 -5.40 -2.55
CA PRO A 323 -27.42 -5.28 -1.10
C PRO A 323 -28.75 -5.82 -0.57
N VAL A 324 -28.66 -6.88 0.24
CA VAL A 324 -29.76 -7.40 1.05
C VAL A 324 -30.17 -6.34 2.07
N GLY A 325 -31.47 -6.03 2.12
CA GLY A 325 -32.03 -5.03 3.04
C GLY A 325 -31.70 -5.34 4.50
N VAL A 326 -31.04 -4.39 5.17
CA VAL A 326 -30.71 -4.47 6.60
C VAL A 326 -32.00 -4.40 7.42
N PRO A 327 -32.27 -5.35 8.33
CA PRO A 327 -33.48 -5.31 9.14
C PRO A 327 -33.45 -4.12 10.10
N TYR A 328 -34.61 -3.48 10.28
CA TYR A 328 -34.81 -2.19 10.97
C TYR A 328 -34.17 -2.11 12.37
N TRP A 329 -34.04 -3.24 13.06
CA TRP A 329 -33.43 -3.32 14.39
C TRP A 329 -31.90 -3.14 14.37
N ALA A 330 -31.20 -3.49 13.29
CA ALA A 330 -29.76 -3.29 13.14
C ALA A 330 -29.40 -1.83 12.80
N ALA A 331 -30.29 -1.10 12.12
CA ALA A 331 -30.12 0.34 11.90
C ALA A 331 -30.33 1.15 13.21
N ALA A 332 -31.25 0.69 14.07
CA ALA A 332 -31.53 1.35 15.36
C ALA A 332 -30.38 1.21 16.37
N SER A 333 -29.67 0.08 16.40
CA SER A 333 -28.55 -0.14 17.32
C SER A 333 -27.28 0.64 16.94
N ILE A 334 -27.05 0.88 15.63
CA ILE A 334 -25.95 1.75 15.16
C ILE A 334 -26.23 3.21 15.53
N ALA A 335 -27.48 3.67 15.46
CA ALA A 335 -27.86 5.03 15.85
C ALA A 335 -27.61 5.28 17.35
N ILE A 336 -28.01 4.33 18.22
CA ILE A 336 -27.84 4.46 19.68
C ILE A 336 -26.36 4.45 20.08
N ALA A 337 -25.53 3.61 19.44
CA ALA A 337 -24.09 3.58 19.69
C ALA A 337 -23.40 4.87 19.20
N SER A 338 -23.80 5.41 18.05
CA SER A 338 -23.22 6.65 17.51
C SER A 338 -23.48 7.87 18.41
N CYS A 339 -24.66 7.98 19.01
CA CYS A 339 -24.97 9.03 19.98
C CYS A 339 -24.15 8.88 21.28
N GLY A 340 -24.02 7.65 21.79
CA GLY A 340 -23.23 7.38 23.01
C GLY A 340 -21.75 7.77 22.88
N PHE A 341 -21.12 7.46 21.75
CA PHE A 341 -19.73 7.86 21.49
C PHE A 341 -19.57 9.37 21.29
N THR A 342 -20.52 10.06 20.66
CA THR A 342 -20.49 11.54 20.59
C THR A 342 -20.64 12.21 21.95
N PHE A 343 -21.50 11.70 22.84
CA PHE A 343 -21.62 12.24 24.20
C PHE A 343 -20.39 11.95 25.05
N ALA A 344 -19.80 10.75 24.95
CA ALA A 344 -18.58 10.42 25.67
C ALA A 344 -17.37 11.26 25.20
N THR A 345 -17.22 11.49 23.90
CA THR A 345 -16.16 12.34 23.35
C THR A 345 -16.36 13.82 23.71
N LEU A 346 -17.60 14.33 23.69
CA LEU A 346 -17.90 15.69 24.16
C LEU A 346 -17.67 15.84 25.67
N TYR A 347 -18.03 14.83 26.47
CA TYR A 347 -17.80 14.82 27.91
C TYR A 347 -16.30 14.81 28.24
N MET A 348 -15.52 13.90 27.62
CA MET A 348 -14.06 13.83 27.80
C MET A 348 -13.36 15.10 27.33
N ARG A 349 -13.81 15.70 26.22
CA ARG A 349 -13.29 16.99 25.72
C ARG A 349 -13.64 18.15 26.64
N SER A 350 -14.84 18.17 27.24
CA SER A 350 -15.23 19.16 28.24
C SER A 350 -14.43 19.05 29.53
N TYR A 351 -14.10 17.83 29.95
CA TYR A 351 -13.30 17.55 31.16
C TYR A 351 -11.84 17.98 30.96
N SER A 352 -11.25 17.66 29.81
CA SER A 352 -9.92 18.12 29.38
C SER A 352 -9.81 19.65 29.31
N LEU A 353 -10.83 20.32 28.77
CA LEU A 353 -10.88 21.79 28.70
C LEU A 353 -11.07 22.45 30.07
N LYS A 354 -11.89 21.86 30.96
CA LYS A 354 -12.01 22.33 32.36
C LYS A 354 -10.70 22.17 33.13
N PHE A 355 -9.97 21.08 32.92
CA PHE A 355 -8.66 20.86 33.52
C PHE A 355 -7.63 21.90 33.05
N LYS A 356 -7.58 22.19 31.74
CA LYS A 356 -6.74 23.26 31.18
C LYS A 356 -7.11 24.65 31.70
N TYR A 357 -8.40 24.97 31.82
CA TYR A 357 -8.87 26.25 32.37
C TYR A 357 -8.49 26.41 33.85
N HIS A 358 -8.64 25.35 34.66
CA HIS A 358 -8.27 25.38 36.07
C HIS A 358 -6.75 25.55 36.28
N PHE A 359 -5.94 25.00 35.37
CA PHE A 359 -4.49 25.17 35.38
C PHE A 359 -4.06 26.61 35.02
N CYS A 360 -4.72 27.24 34.04
CA CYS A 360 -4.48 28.65 33.72
C CYS A 360 -4.89 29.59 34.87
N HIS A 361 -6.03 29.34 35.52
CA HIS A 361 -6.50 30.19 36.64
C HIS A 361 -5.66 30.04 37.92
N LEU A 362 -4.96 28.91 38.09
CA LEU A 362 -3.96 28.72 39.16
C LEU A 362 -2.64 29.44 38.84
N SER A 363 -2.30 29.62 37.57
CA SER A 363 -1.11 30.36 37.12
C SER A 363 -1.26 31.88 37.28
N ASP A 364 -2.46 32.43 37.11
CA ASP A 364 -2.73 33.88 37.24
C ASP A 364 -2.75 34.39 38.70
N ASN A 365 -2.77 33.49 39.70
CA ASN A 365 -2.81 33.87 41.13
C ASN A 365 -1.42 33.96 41.79
N TYR A 366 -0.34 33.65 41.07
CA TYR A 366 1.04 33.78 41.57
C TYR A 366 1.83 34.68 40.62
N ASP A 367 1.78 36.00 40.86
CA ASP A 367 2.59 37.00 40.17
C ASP A 367 4.10 36.73 40.37
N LEU A 368 4.75 36.16 39.36
CA LEU A 368 6.21 36.16 39.23
C LEU A 368 6.60 36.33 37.76
N PHE A 369 6.99 37.57 37.46
CA PHE A 369 7.67 38.12 36.26
C PHE A 369 6.83 38.79 35.16
N PRO A 370 7.06 40.11 34.88
CA PRO A 370 6.40 40.84 33.81
C PRO A 370 7.21 40.80 32.51
N PHE A 371 6.49 41.04 31.40
CA PHE A 371 6.95 41.17 30.00
C PHE A 371 7.30 39.87 29.26
N TYR A 372 6.32 39.35 28.51
CA TYR A 372 6.33 39.18 27.04
C TYR A 372 4.91 38.75 26.62
N LEU A 373 4.29 39.45 25.67
CA LEU A 373 3.05 39.01 25.03
C LEU A 373 3.34 37.74 24.21
N THR A 374 3.05 36.57 24.76
CA THR A 374 3.19 35.26 24.12
C THR A 374 1.82 34.70 23.66
N PRO A 375 1.78 33.70 22.76
CA PRO A 375 0.55 33.21 22.09
C PRO A 375 -0.50 32.54 22.99
N GLU A 376 -0.23 32.38 24.29
CA GLU A 376 -1.02 31.57 25.21
C GLU A 376 -2.34 32.23 25.66
N HIS A 377 -2.41 33.57 25.68
CA HIS A 377 -3.66 34.29 25.99
C HIS A 377 -4.76 34.05 24.94
N HIS A 378 -4.38 33.84 23.67
CA HIS A 378 -5.32 33.57 22.59
C HIS A 378 -5.90 32.15 22.66
N GLU A 379 -5.14 31.17 23.15
CA GLU A 379 -5.61 29.80 23.35
C GLU A 379 -6.57 29.67 24.54
N CYS A 380 -6.36 30.47 25.60
CA CYS A 380 -7.22 30.46 26.77
C CYS A 380 -8.61 31.08 26.50
N SER A 381 -8.65 32.20 25.77
CA SER A 381 -9.90 32.82 25.29
C SER A 381 -10.68 31.92 24.31
N ARG A 382 -9.97 31.21 23.42
CA ARG A 382 -10.57 30.20 22.53
C ARG A 382 -11.13 29.00 23.29
N SER A 383 -10.45 28.55 24.34
CA SER A 383 -10.90 27.44 25.19
C SER A 383 -12.19 27.81 25.95
N MET A 384 -12.32 29.04 26.45
CA MET A 384 -13.53 29.54 27.10
C MET A 384 -14.71 29.68 26.11
N SER A 385 -14.46 30.22 24.93
CA SER A 385 -15.47 30.33 23.86
C SER A 385 -15.98 28.96 23.40
N THR A 386 -15.09 27.97 23.35
CA THR A 386 -15.42 26.58 22.98
C THR A 386 -16.22 25.89 24.09
N LEU A 387 -15.88 26.11 25.37
CA LEU A 387 -16.64 25.60 26.51
C LEU A 387 -18.07 26.17 26.56
N ILE A 388 -18.24 27.47 26.27
CA ILE A 388 -19.56 28.12 26.22
C ILE A 388 -20.39 27.56 25.05
N ALA A 389 -19.78 27.33 23.89
CA ALA A 389 -20.46 26.74 22.74
C ALA A 389 -20.91 25.29 23.01
N ILE A 390 -20.05 24.46 23.61
CA ILE A 390 -20.39 23.07 23.98
C ILE A 390 -21.50 23.04 25.05
N SER A 391 -21.46 23.95 26.04
CA SER A 391 -22.50 24.08 27.06
C SER A 391 -23.87 24.44 26.47
N LYS A 392 -23.91 25.36 25.48
CA LYS A 392 -25.14 25.72 24.77
C LYS A 392 -25.71 24.56 23.94
N VAL A 393 -24.85 23.75 23.33
CA VAL A 393 -25.29 22.55 22.57
C VAL A 393 -25.85 21.48 23.51
N MET A 394 -25.24 21.28 24.70
CA MET A 394 -25.75 20.33 25.70
C MET A 394 -27.05 20.79 26.39
N TYR A 395 -27.38 22.09 26.36
CA TYR A 395 -28.62 22.61 26.96
C TYR A 395 -29.83 22.57 25.99
N HIS A 396 -29.57 22.37 24.69
CA HIS A 396 -30.59 22.34 23.62
C HIS A 396 -30.82 20.95 23.02
N ALA A 397 -30.06 19.94 23.46
CA ALA A 397 -30.31 18.52 23.24
C ALA A 397 -30.95 17.91 24.50
#